data_AF-A0A085MAD4-F1
#
_entry.id   AF-A0A085MAD4-F1
#
_cell.length_a   1.000
_cell.length_b   1.000
_cell.length_c   1.000
_cell.angle_alpha   90.00
_cell.angle_beta   90.00
_cell.angle_gamma   90.00
#
_symmetry.space_group_name_H-M   'P 1'
#
loop_
_entity.id
_entity.type
_entity.pdbx_description
1 polymer ?
#
loop_
_entity_poly.entity_id
_entity_poly.type
_entity_poly.pdbx_seq_one_letter_code
_entity_poly.pdbx_strand_id
1 'polypeptide(L)'
;MNQISVLLLILSGYAYAQLFPSSDYAFLQSMIATRPAGFQLYDRGFYGGKNACEALSDVADRQLQWARSSNLRPEQKRQYMDTLRTIKREAKKAGRREQDLMQCRRFLDLYMRPAGGMGYRPGYRRPFYPGRGYFPYK
;
A
#
# COMPACT_ATOMS: atom_id res chain seq x y z
N MET A 1 36.86 15.22 22.29
CA MET A 1 35.48 15.69 22.07
C MET A 1 35.05 15.64 20.60
N ASN A 2 35.38 14.57 19.84
CA ASN A 2 35.08 14.49 18.39
C ASN A 2 34.12 13.35 18.00
N GLN A 3 33.73 12.47 18.92
CA GLN A 3 32.90 11.31 18.57
C GLN A 3 31.38 11.59 18.62
N ILE A 4 30.97 12.64 19.35
CA ILE A 4 29.56 13.04 19.45
C ILE A 4 29.08 13.64 18.13
N SER A 5 29.93 14.40 17.44
CA SER A 5 29.60 15.04 16.15
C SER A 5 29.43 14.04 15.01
N VAL A 6 30.19 12.93 15.03
CA VAL A 6 30.06 11.86 14.03
C VAL A 6 28.79 11.04 14.25
N LEU A 7 28.44 10.76 15.50
CA LEU A 7 27.17 10.09 15.85
C LEU A 7 25.94 10.89 15.41
N LEU A 8 25.97 12.22 15.56
CA LEU A 8 24.88 13.10 15.09
C LEU A 8 24.78 13.16 13.56
N LEU A 9 25.90 13.10 12.83
CA LEU A 9 25.90 13.03 11.36
C LEU A 9 25.43 11.68 10.82
N ILE A 10 25.69 10.59 11.54
CA ILE A 10 25.16 9.27 11.18
C ILE A 10 23.65 9.22 11.49
N LEU A 11 23.21 9.75 12.64
CA LEU A 11 21.78 9.80 12.99
C LEU A 11 20.95 10.70 12.04
N SER A 12 21.53 11.76 11.49
CA SER A 12 20.84 12.62 10.50
C SER A 12 20.81 12.03 9.08
N GLY A 13 21.71 11.08 8.75
CA GLY A 13 21.70 10.35 7.48
C GLY A 13 20.62 9.28 7.34
N TYR A 14 20.00 8.86 8.45
CA TYR A 14 18.94 7.84 8.49
C TYR A 14 17.55 8.41 8.72
N ALA A 15 17.36 9.72 8.57
CA ALA A 15 16.04 10.30 8.39
C ALA A 15 15.52 9.92 6.99
N TYR A 16 15.19 8.65 6.79
CA TYR A 16 14.35 8.20 5.69
C TYR A 16 13.10 9.07 5.74
N ALA A 17 12.98 10.01 4.79
CA ALA A 17 11.80 10.81 4.64
C ALA A 17 10.64 9.85 4.34
N GLN A 18 9.89 9.48 5.37
CA GLN A 18 8.69 8.68 5.21
C GLN A 18 7.67 9.55 4.49
N LEU A 19 7.30 9.14 3.28
CA LEU A 19 6.31 9.82 2.47
C LEU A 19 4.93 9.71 3.12
N PHE A 20 4.69 8.61 3.84
CA PHE A 20 3.46 8.34 4.57
C PHE A 20 3.78 7.84 5.99
N PRO A 21 3.03 8.26 7.02
CA PRO A 21 3.15 7.72 8.37
C PRO A 21 2.95 6.19 8.42
N SER A 22 3.71 5.48 9.25
CA SER A 22 3.52 4.03 9.44
C SER A 22 2.15 3.66 10.03
N SER A 23 1.57 4.55 10.84
CA SER A 23 0.22 4.42 11.39
C SER A 23 -0.86 4.34 10.31
N ASP A 24 -0.67 5.07 9.21
CA ASP A 24 -1.61 5.10 8.10
C ASP A 24 -1.65 3.75 7.38
N TYR A 25 -0.50 3.10 7.25
CA TYR A 25 -0.42 1.76 6.67
C TYR A 25 -1.22 0.74 7.49
N ALA A 26 -1.01 0.70 8.81
CA ALA A 26 -1.69 -0.24 9.69
C ALA A 26 -3.22 0.00 9.71
N PHE A 27 -3.63 1.27 9.77
CA PHE A 27 -5.03 1.65 9.69
C PHE A 27 -5.65 1.21 8.36
N LEU A 28 -5.03 1.53 7.22
CA LEU A 28 -5.52 1.12 5.91
C LEU A 28 -5.59 -0.40 5.76
N GLN A 29 -4.55 -1.11 6.21
CA GLN A 29 -4.52 -2.56 6.18
C GLN A 29 -5.71 -3.16 6.94
N SER A 30 -5.98 -2.67 8.16
CA SER A 30 -7.12 -3.14 8.95
C SER A 30 -8.46 -2.83 8.28
N MET A 31 -8.64 -1.62 7.74
CA MET A 31 -9.88 -1.23 7.07
C MET A 31 -10.11 -2.09 5.82
N ILE A 32 -9.10 -2.23 4.96
CA ILE A 32 -9.21 -2.99 3.71
C ILE A 32 -9.44 -4.48 3.98
N ALA A 33 -8.85 -5.02 5.06
CA ALA A 33 -9.07 -6.40 5.48
C ALA A 33 -10.54 -6.69 5.84
N THR A 34 -11.27 -5.70 6.36
CA THR A 34 -12.71 -5.87 6.69
C THR A 34 -13.62 -5.94 5.46
N ARG A 35 -13.12 -5.65 4.26
CA ARG A 35 -13.88 -5.66 2.99
C ARG A 35 -15.26 -5.00 3.12
N PRO A 36 -15.33 -3.70 3.44
CA PRO A 36 -16.62 -3.03 3.59
C PRO A 36 -17.45 -3.13 2.30
N ALA A 37 -18.77 -3.07 2.42
CA ALA A 37 -19.67 -3.20 1.28
C ALA A 37 -19.32 -2.23 0.14
N GLY A 38 -19.24 -2.75 -1.08
CA GLY A 38 -18.87 -1.97 -2.28
C GLY A 38 -17.37 -1.69 -2.44
N PHE A 39 -16.53 -2.09 -1.49
CA PHE A 39 -15.07 -1.99 -1.63
C PHE A 39 -14.58 -2.99 -2.69
N GLN A 40 -13.74 -2.53 -3.61
CA GLN A 40 -13.16 -3.37 -4.67
C GLN A 40 -11.64 -3.30 -4.65
N LEU A 41 -11.02 -4.46 -4.93
CA LEU A 41 -9.60 -4.56 -5.25
C LEU A 41 -9.37 -4.36 -6.74
N TYR A 42 -8.22 -3.79 -7.07
CA TYR A 42 -7.79 -3.56 -8.43
C TYR A 42 -6.90 -4.70 -8.92
N ASP A 43 -7.01 -5.01 -10.21
CA ASP A 43 -6.07 -5.91 -10.87
C ASP A 43 -4.76 -5.18 -11.20
N ARG A 44 -3.65 -5.91 -11.31
CA ARG A 44 -2.36 -5.31 -11.74
C ARG A 44 -2.44 -4.64 -13.12
N GLY A 45 -3.39 -5.04 -13.96
CA GLY A 45 -3.66 -4.39 -15.24
C GLY A 45 -4.18 -2.95 -15.12
N PHE A 46 -4.64 -2.54 -13.93
CA PHE A 46 -5.11 -1.18 -13.65
C PHE A 46 -4.06 -0.10 -13.91
N TYR A 47 -2.77 -0.45 -13.81
CA TYR A 47 -1.68 0.52 -13.85
C TYR A 47 -1.38 1.06 -15.24
N GLY A 48 -1.63 0.32 -16.32
CA GLY A 48 -1.53 0.82 -17.70
C GLY A 48 -0.25 1.61 -18.01
N GLY A 49 0.91 1.20 -17.48
CA GLY A 49 2.20 1.87 -17.70
C GLY A 49 2.59 2.97 -16.70
N LYS A 50 1.72 3.31 -15.73
CA LYS A 50 2.00 4.29 -14.68
C LYS A 50 3.01 3.78 -13.65
N ASN A 51 3.74 4.70 -13.03
CA ASN A 51 4.58 4.35 -11.88
C ASN A 51 3.74 4.08 -10.62
N ALA A 52 4.35 3.47 -9.60
CA ALA A 52 3.63 3.06 -8.38
C ALA A 52 2.96 4.23 -7.63
N CYS A 53 3.56 5.42 -7.63
CA CYS A 53 2.99 6.59 -6.96
C CYS A 53 1.83 7.21 -7.74
N GLU A 54 1.92 7.27 -9.06
CA GLU A 54 0.81 7.68 -9.93
C GLU A 54 -0.40 6.75 -9.78
N ALA A 55 -0.15 5.43 -9.84
CA ALA A 55 -1.17 4.42 -9.63
C ALA A 55 -1.82 4.54 -8.23
N LEU A 56 -1.03 4.78 -7.19
CA LEU A 56 -1.53 4.99 -5.83
C LEU A 56 -2.37 6.25 -5.71
N SER A 57 -1.98 7.34 -6.39
CA SER A 57 -2.76 8.58 -6.41
C SER A 57 -4.14 8.36 -7.04
N ASP A 58 -4.21 7.61 -8.15
CA ASP A 58 -5.46 7.27 -8.82
C ASP A 58 -6.35 6.34 -7.99
N VAL A 59 -5.75 5.33 -7.36
CA VAL A 59 -6.46 4.45 -6.42
C VAL A 59 -7.03 5.28 -5.27
N ALA A 60 -6.25 6.19 -4.69
CA ALA A 60 -6.70 7.05 -3.61
C ALA A 60 -7.89 7.93 -4.04
N ASP A 61 -7.90 8.44 -5.27
CA ASP A 61 -9.02 9.24 -5.79
C ASP A 61 -10.31 8.41 -5.94
N ARG A 62 -10.21 7.20 -6.50
CA ARG A 62 -11.36 6.29 -6.61
C ARG A 62 -11.88 5.87 -5.24
N GLN A 63 -10.99 5.58 -4.31
CA GLN A 63 -11.36 5.23 -2.94
C GLN A 63 -11.99 6.41 -2.19
N LEU A 64 -11.58 7.65 -2.47
CA LEU A 64 -12.26 8.84 -1.94
C LEU A 64 -13.69 8.98 -2.46
N GLN A 65 -13.91 8.71 -3.75
CA GLN A 65 -15.25 8.72 -4.34
C GLN A 65 -16.14 7.65 -3.70
N TRP A 66 -15.64 6.42 -3.58
CA TRP A 66 -16.35 5.34 -2.89
C TRP A 66 -16.62 5.67 -1.42
N ALA A 67 -15.62 6.19 -0.69
CA ALA A 67 -15.76 6.51 0.72
C ALA A 67 -16.89 7.52 0.97
N ARG A 68 -17.08 8.51 0.09
CA ARG A 68 -18.17 9.51 0.19
C ARG A 68 -19.54 8.86 0.23
N SER A 69 -19.80 7.85 -0.59
CA SER A 69 -21.09 7.12 -0.63
C SER A 69 -21.13 5.88 0.27
N SER A 70 -20.02 5.53 0.93
CA SER A 70 -19.97 4.35 1.81
C SER A 70 -20.71 4.56 3.13
N ASN A 71 -21.26 3.46 3.67
CA ASN A 71 -21.86 3.35 5.00
C ASN A 71 -20.83 3.02 6.11
N LEU A 72 -19.61 3.54 5.98
CA LEU A 72 -18.61 3.44 7.04
C LEU A 72 -19.06 4.24 8.27
N ARG A 73 -18.63 3.81 9.47
CA ARG A 73 -18.87 4.57 10.71
C ARG A 73 -18.31 5.98 10.57
N PRO A 74 -18.98 7.04 11.06
CA PRO A 74 -18.59 8.43 10.79
C PRO A 74 -17.13 8.76 11.11
N GLU A 75 -16.62 8.32 12.27
CA GLU A 75 -15.23 8.55 12.69
C GLU A 75 -14.24 7.82 11.79
N GLN A 76 -14.50 6.54 11.51
CA GLN A 76 -13.67 5.72 10.61
C GLN A 76 -13.66 6.30 9.19
N LYS A 77 -14.81 6.78 8.70
CA LYS A 77 -14.96 7.42 7.39
C LYS A 77 -14.14 8.70 7.30
N ARG A 78 -14.18 9.55 8.33
CA ARG A 78 -13.39 10.78 8.40
C ARG A 78 -11.90 10.48 8.37
N GLN A 79 -11.43 9.60 9.25
CA GLN A 79 -10.03 9.19 9.30
C GLN A 79 -9.58 8.57 7.96
N TYR A 80 -10.40 7.71 7.36
CA TYR A 80 -10.11 7.12 6.06
C TYR A 80 -9.98 8.13 4.95
N MET A 81 -10.93 9.06 4.84
CA MET A 81 -10.87 10.11 3.82
C MET A 81 -9.67 11.04 4.02
N ASP A 82 -9.30 11.35 5.26
CA ASP A 82 -8.13 12.19 5.55
C ASP A 82 -6.82 11.48 5.18
N THR A 83 -6.67 10.20 5.55
CA THR A 83 -5.53 9.38 5.12
C THR A 83 -5.43 9.30 3.59
N LEU A 84 -6.54 9.08 2.89
CA LEU A 84 -6.54 9.03 1.43
C LEU A 84 -6.18 10.37 0.77
N ARG A 85 -6.61 11.51 1.35
CA ARG A 85 -6.25 12.84 0.85
C ARG A 85 -4.75 13.08 0.97
N THR A 86 -4.16 12.70 2.10
CA THR A 86 -2.71 12.77 2.32
C THR A 86 -1.98 11.91 1.30
N ILE A 87 -2.40 10.65 1.14
CA ILE A 87 -1.80 9.73 0.16
C ILE A 87 -1.87 10.28 -1.26
N LYS A 88 -3.04 10.76 -1.69
CA LYS A 88 -3.22 11.34 -3.03
C LYS A 88 -2.26 12.50 -3.26
N ARG A 89 -2.15 13.41 -2.29
CA ARG A 89 -1.31 14.61 -2.37
C ARG A 89 0.17 14.27 -2.44
N GLU A 90 0.65 13.41 -1.54
CA GLU A 90 2.07 13.09 -1.44
C GLU A 90 2.50 12.13 -2.56
N ALA A 91 1.70 11.13 -2.92
CA ALA A 91 2.00 10.25 -4.06
C ALA A 91 2.08 11.03 -5.38
N LYS A 92 1.23 12.05 -5.60
CA LYS A 92 1.31 12.90 -6.80
C LYS A 92 2.62 13.70 -6.88
N LYS A 93 3.20 14.08 -5.75
CA LYS A 93 4.49 14.80 -5.69
C LYS A 93 5.68 13.86 -5.89
N ALA A 94 5.54 12.60 -5.49
CA ALA A 94 6.67 11.70 -5.25
C ALA A 94 7.07 10.78 -6.43
N GLY A 95 6.60 11.07 -7.65
CA GLY A 95 6.80 10.20 -8.82
C GLY A 95 8.21 10.15 -9.43
N ARG A 96 9.25 10.69 -8.77
CA ARG A 96 10.61 10.84 -9.35
C ARG A 96 11.73 10.14 -8.59
N ARG A 97 11.54 9.73 -7.33
CA ARG A 97 12.60 9.12 -6.50
C ARG A 97 12.29 7.65 -6.23
N GLU A 98 13.29 6.78 -6.35
CA GLU A 98 13.10 5.33 -6.15
C GLU A 98 12.60 4.95 -4.75
N GLN A 99 13.08 5.63 -3.71
CA GLN A 99 12.62 5.41 -2.33
C GLN A 99 11.13 5.71 -2.17
N ASP A 100 10.63 6.74 -2.85
CA ASP A 100 9.21 7.09 -2.84
C ASP A 100 8.38 6.05 -3.59
N LEU A 101 8.88 5.56 -4.72
CA LEU A 101 8.25 4.50 -5.50
C LEU A 101 8.07 3.21 -4.69
N MET A 102 9.05 2.83 -3.85
CA MET A 102 8.94 1.67 -2.96
C MET A 102 7.86 1.86 -1.89
N GLN A 103 7.81 3.04 -1.26
CA GLN A 103 6.78 3.36 -0.27
C GLN A 103 5.38 3.37 -0.91
N CYS A 104 5.24 3.99 -2.08
CA CYS A 104 3.99 3.97 -2.85
C CYS A 104 3.57 2.54 -3.20
N ARG A 105 4.50 1.70 -3.66
CA ARG A 105 4.22 0.30 -4.01
C ARG A 105 3.69 -0.49 -2.81
N ARG A 106 4.29 -0.29 -1.63
CA ARG A 106 3.84 -0.95 -0.40
C ARG A 106 2.38 -0.61 -0.06
N PHE A 107 2.00 0.66 -0.12
CA PHE A 107 0.62 1.08 0.11
C PHE A 107 -0.33 0.60 -1.00
N LEU A 108 0.15 0.64 -2.23
CA LEU A 108 -0.60 0.22 -3.41
C LEU A 108 -0.96 -1.27 -3.37
N ASP A 109 -0.06 -2.12 -2.90
CA ASP A 109 -0.27 -3.56 -2.77
C ASP A 109 -1.44 -3.92 -1.83
N LEU A 110 -1.80 -3.05 -0.87
CA LEU A 110 -3.01 -3.23 -0.05
C LEU A 110 -4.30 -3.23 -0.88
N TYR A 111 -4.30 -2.47 -1.97
CA TYR A 111 -5.45 -2.30 -2.86
C TYR A 111 -5.46 -3.25 -4.04
N MET A 112 -4.43 -4.09 -4.18
CA MET A 112 -4.32 -5.02 -5.29
C MET A 112 -4.91 -6.39 -4.99
N ARG A 113 -5.42 -7.02 -6.04
CA ARG A 113 -5.66 -8.46 -6.01
C ARG A 113 -4.31 -9.18 -5.92
N PRO A 114 -4.15 -10.15 -5.00
CA PRO A 114 -2.94 -10.96 -4.95
C PRO A 114 -2.74 -11.67 -6.31
N ALA A 115 -1.54 -11.56 -6.87
CA ALA A 115 -1.24 -12.17 -8.15
C ALA A 115 -1.08 -13.67 -8.01
N GLY A 116 -2.08 -14.41 -8.49
CA GLY A 116 -2.05 -15.87 -8.58
C GLY A 116 -3.22 -16.53 -7.87
N GLY A 117 -4.21 -16.92 -8.70
CA GLY A 117 -5.18 -18.01 -8.59
C GLY A 117 -5.48 -18.66 -7.24
N MET A 118 -6.78 -18.84 -6.99
CA MET A 118 -7.44 -19.42 -5.82
C MET A 118 -7.75 -18.44 -4.70
N GLY A 119 -9.05 -18.22 -4.51
CA GLY A 119 -9.61 -17.33 -3.52
C GLY A 119 -9.06 -17.57 -2.11
N TYR A 120 -8.45 -16.54 -1.55
CA TYR A 120 -8.34 -16.40 -0.10
C TYR A 120 -9.73 -16.10 0.45
N ARG A 121 -10.52 -17.14 0.67
CA ARG A 121 -11.67 -17.12 1.58
C ARG A 121 -11.10 -17.40 2.98
N PRO A 122 -11.18 -16.47 3.94
CA PRO A 122 -10.72 -16.73 5.30
C PRO A 122 -11.56 -17.89 5.86
N GLY A 123 -10.96 -19.06 6.09
CA GLY A 123 -11.65 -20.20 6.72
C GLY A 123 -11.32 -21.60 6.21
N TYR A 124 -10.61 -21.78 5.09
CA TYR A 124 -10.24 -23.12 4.62
C TYR A 124 -8.75 -23.42 4.82
N ARG A 125 -8.44 -24.43 5.65
CA ARG A 125 -7.10 -25.02 5.77
C ARG A 125 -6.66 -25.55 4.41
N ARG A 126 -5.49 -25.11 3.92
CA ARG A 126 -4.88 -25.65 2.70
C ARG A 126 -4.42 -27.10 2.94
N PRO A 127 -4.63 -28.04 1.99
CA PRO A 127 -3.88 -29.29 1.99
C PRO A 127 -2.41 -29.01 1.64
N PHE A 128 -1.51 -29.64 2.38
CA PHE A 128 -0.07 -29.60 2.15
C PHE A 128 0.26 -30.52 0.97
N TYR A 129 0.82 -29.98 -0.12
CA TYR A 129 1.39 -30.78 -1.20
C TYR A 129 2.91 -30.62 -1.21
N PRO A 130 3.69 -31.68 -0.96
CA PRO A 130 5.13 -31.60 -1.00
C PRO A 130 5.62 -31.68 -2.45
N GLY A 131 6.46 -30.73 -2.83
CA GLY A 131 7.50 -30.90 -3.85
C GLY A 131 7.07 -31.06 -5.31
N ARG A 132 7.41 -30.06 -6.13
CA ARG A 132 7.87 -30.34 -7.49
C ARG A 132 9.00 -29.38 -7.86
N GLY A 133 10.22 -29.91 -7.80
CA GLY A 133 11.44 -29.23 -8.16
C GLY A 133 11.61 -29.06 -9.67
N TYR A 134 12.34 -27.99 -9.99
CA TYR A 134 13.40 -27.84 -10.99
C TYR A 134 13.29 -28.54 -12.38
N PHE A 135 13.44 -27.66 -13.38
CA PHE A 135 13.83 -27.81 -14.79
C PHE A 135 14.66 -29.05 -15.17
N PRO A 136 14.62 -29.40 -16.48
CA PRO A 136 15.87 -29.65 -17.18
C PRO A 136 16.03 -28.76 -18.42
N TYR A 137 17.26 -28.25 -18.56
CA TYR A 137 17.87 -27.85 -19.84
C TYR A 137 18.62 -29.05 -20.41
N LYS A 138 18.67 -29.06 -21.76
CA LYS A 138 19.29 -30.01 -22.72
C LYS A 138 18.47 -31.24 -23.06
#